data_AF-Q8H0P6-F1
#
_entry.id   AF-Q8H0P6-F1
#
_cell.length_a   1.000
_cell.length_b   1.000
_cell.length_c   1.000
_cell.angle_alpha   90.00
_cell.angle_beta   90.00
_cell.angle_gamma   90.00
#
_symmetry.space_group_name_H-M   'P 1'
#
loop_
_entity.id
_entity.type
_entity.pdbx_description
1 polymer ?
#
loop_
_entity_poly.entity_id
_entity_poly.type
_entity_poly.pdbx_seq_one_letter_code
_entity_poly.pdbx_strand_id
1 'polypeptide(L)'
;AAATPPTNPLSRDPNKPQIDNHVYNYVKFCRPSFPELVSCAPIPEKNSKIGRNEEEDDLWLKMKDEARSDIDQEPILSTYYITSILAHDSMERALANHLSMKLSNSSLPSSTLYDLFLGVLTEDCSQDIIKAVIADLRAVKERDPACISYVHCFLNFKGFLACQAHRIAHKLWSNGRQILALLIQNRVSEVFAVDIHPGAKIGKGILLDHATGVVVGETAVIGNNVSILHNVTLGGTGKISGDRHPKIGDGVLIGAGTCVLGNVIIEDGAKIGAGSVVLKKVPARTTAVGNPARLLGGKENPKKLDKIPSLTMDHTYEWSDYVI
;
A
#
# COMPACT_ATOMS: atom_id res chain seq x y z
N ALA A 1 72.40 12.45 -2.48
CA ALA A 1 73.10 12.34 -3.78
C ALA A 1 73.41 10.87 -4.05
N ALA A 2 72.87 10.33 -5.15
CA ALA A 2 73.14 9.03 -5.81
C ALA A 2 71.80 8.54 -6.42
N ALA A 3 71.54 8.76 -7.71
CA ALA A 3 71.95 7.98 -8.89
C ALA A 3 70.90 6.92 -9.30
N THR A 4 70.24 7.16 -10.45
CA THR A 4 69.55 6.18 -11.32
C THR A 4 70.49 5.76 -12.46
N PRO A 5 70.14 4.84 -13.40
CA PRO A 5 69.59 3.47 -13.34
C PRO A 5 70.50 2.48 -14.15
N PRO A 6 70.01 1.32 -14.64
CA PRO A 6 69.73 1.24 -16.09
C PRO A 6 68.49 0.40 -16.48
N THR A 7 68.22 0.45 -17.78
CA THR A 7 66.95 0.29 -18.49
C THR A 7 66.79 -1.02 -19.27
N ASN A 8 65.52 -1.46 -19.40
CA ASN A 8 64.84 -2.08 -20.58
C ASN A 8 65.24 -3.51 -21.04
N PRO A 9 64.35 -4.29 -21.74
CA PRO A 9 63.45 -3.77 -22.79
C PRO A 9 62.04 -4.43 -23.02
N LEU A 10 61.15 -3.58 -23.57
CA LEU A 10 60.26 -3.77 -24.74
C LEU A 10 59.21 -4.91 -24.81
N SER A 11 57.94 -4.46 -24.77
CA SER A 11 56.93 -4.52 -25.86
C SER A 11 56.36 -5.87 -26.37
N ARG A 12 55.02 -5.98 -26.33
CA ARG A 12 54.03 -6.57 -27.29
C ARG A 12 52.73 -6.86 -26.52
N ASP A 13 51.48 -6.63 -26.93
CA ASP A 13 50.75 -6.05 -28.08
C ASP A 13 49.26 -6.08 -27.61
N PRO A 14 48.41 -5.02 -27.71
CA PRO A 14 47.16 -4.91 -26.95
C PRO A 14 45.91 -5.55 -27.55
N ASN A 15 46.01 -6.46 -28.54
CA ASN A 15 44.83 -7.06 -29.18
C ASN A 15 44.88 -8.60 -29.27
N LYS A 16 44.71 -9.28 -28.13
CA LYS A 16 44.29 -10.68 -28.10
C LYS A 16 43.37 -10.96 -26.90
N PRO A 17 42.17 -11.53 -27.11
CA PRO A 17 41.25 -11.87 -26.03
C PRO A 17 41.74 -13.15 -25.31
N GLN A 18 42.00 -13.05 -24.01
CA GLN A 18 42.16 -14.22 -23.14
C GLN A 18 40.77 -14.65 -22.63
N ILE A 19 40.41 -15.89 -22.95
CA ILE A 19 39.21 -16.56 -22.45
C ILE A 19 39.56 -17.15 -21.09
N ASP A 20 38.96 -16.63 -20.03
CA ASP A 20 39.14 -17.13 -18.68
C ASP A 20 38.09 -18.21 -18.38
N ASN A 21 38.54 -19.46 -18.31
CA ASN A 21 37.74 -20.65 -18.06
C ASN A 21 37.57 -20.86 -16.55
N HIS A 22 36.64 -20.13 -15.93
CA HIS A 22 36.14 -20.45 -14.59
C HIS A 22 34.60 -20.40 -14.58
N VAL A 23 34.00 -21.37 -15.26
CA VAL A 23 32.60 -21.77 -15.07
C VAL A 23 32.61 -23.28 -14.84
N TYR A 24 31.73 -23.77 -13.96
CA TYR A 24 31.61 -25.14 -13.42
C TYR A 24 32.39 -25.41 -12.14
N ASN A 25 31.80 -25.04 -11.01
CA ASN A 25 31.77 -25.88 -9.80
C ASN A 25 30.72 -25.34 -8.80
N TYR A 26 29.44 -25.60 -9.07
CA TYR A 26 28.36 -25.40 -8.08
C TYR A 26 27.19 -26.35 -8.33
N VAL A 27 27.41 -27.66 -8.25
CA VAL A 27 26.31 -28.63 -8.01
C VAL A 27 26.85 -29.85 -7.26
N LYS A 28 26.88 -29.78 -5.92
CA LYS A 28 26.74 -30.91 -4.97
C LYS A 28 26.85 -30.35 -3.55
N PHE A 29 26.05 -30.91 -2.63
CA PHE A 29 25.77 -30.45 -1.26
C PHE A 29 24.80 -29.25 -1.25
N CYS A 30 23.49 -29.39 -1.04
CA CYS A 30 22.83 -30.00 0.12
C CYS A 30 21.47 -30.64 -0.27
N ARG A 31 21.29 -31.94 0.02
CA ARG A 31 19.98 -32.57 0.18
C ARG A 31 19.71 -32.71 1.68
N PRO A 32 18.64 -32.16 2.26
CA PRO A 32 18.21 -32.56 3.59
C PRO A 32 17.51 -33.93 3.49
N SER A 33 18.00 -34.90 4.25
CA SER A 33 17.29 -36.14 4.57
C SER A 33 16.51 -35.88 5.86
N PHE A 34 15.18 -35.97 5.80
CA PHE A 34 14.32 -35.92 6.98
C PHE A 34 14.00 -37.37 7.41
N PRO A 35 14.24 -37.75 8.67
CA PRO A 35 13.61 -38.93 9.25
C PRO A 35 12.18 -38.61 9.70
N GLU A 36 11.25 -39.46 9.28
CA GLU A 36 9.88 -39.56 9.82
C GLU A 36 9.92 -39.82 11.33
N LEU A 37 9.08 -39.13 12.10
CA LEU A 37 8.38 -39.61 13.30
C LEU A 37 7.60 -38.45 13.94
N VAL A 38 6.38 -38.17 13.45
CA VAL A 38 5.32 -37.58 14.28
C VAL A 38 4.02 -38.32 13.99
N SER A 39 3.63 -39.14 14.96
CA SER A 39 2.35 -39.85 15.00
C SER A 39 1.20 -38.85 15.12
N CYS A 40 0.25 -38.93 14.19
CA CYS A 40 -1.01 -38.20 14.24
C CYS A 40 -1.90 -38.73 15.37
N ALA A 41 -2.09 -37.92 16.41
CA ALA A 41 -3.22 -38.05 17.33
C ALA A 41 -4.25 -36.95 17.00
N PRO A 42 -5.56 -37.25 16.97
CA PRO A 42 -6.58 -36.27 16.64
C PRO A 42 -6.72 -35.24 17.76
N ILE A 43 -6.66 -33.95 17.40
CA ILE A 43 -6.91 -32.82 18.31
C ILE A 43 -8.42 -32.72 18.53
N PRO A 44 -8.92 -32.61 19.78
CA PRO A 44 -10.35 -32.53 20.03
C PRO A 44 -10.90 -31.17 19.60
N GLU A 45 -11.95 -31.20 18.79
CA GLU A 45 -12.75 -30.03 18.38
C GLU A 45 -13.32 -29.32 19.61
N LYS A 46 -12.74 -28.18 19.99
CA LYS A 46 -13.45 -27.16 20.76
C LYS A 46 -14.03 -26.15 19.78
N ASN A 47 -15.27 -26.41 19.38
CA ASN A 47 -16.16 -25.46 18.74
C ASN A 47 -16.34 -24.24 19.65
N SER A 48 -15.59 -23.17 19.38
CA SER A 48 -15.99 -21.80 19.74
C SER A 48 -16.37 -21.11 18.43
N LYS A 49 -17.63 -21.28 18.03
CA LYS A 49 -18.22 -20.50 16.93
C LYS A 49 -18.38 -19.05 17.39
N ILE A 50 -17.30 -18.29 17.32
CA ILE A 50 -17.37 -16.85 17.11
C ILE A 50 -17.74 -16.70 15.64
N GLY A 51 -18.85 -16.01 15.34
CA GLY A 51 -19.41 -15.90 14.00
C GLY A 51 -18.42 -15.27 13.01
N ARG A 52 -17.62 -16.09 12.34
CA ARG A 52 -16.83 -15.71 11.18
C ARG A 52 -17.77 -15.50 10.00
N ASN A 53 -17.51 -14.43 9.26
CA ASN A 53 -18.33 -13.98 8.15
C ASN A 53 -17.94 -14.82 6.91
N GLU A 54 -18.90 -15.51 6.27
CA GLU A 54 -18.61 -16.44 5.16
C GLU A 54 -17.81 -15.80 4.01
N GLU A 55 -18.05 -14.51 3.74
CA GLU A 55 -17.33 -13.73 2.72
C GLU A 55 -15.84 -13.51 3.01
N GLU A 56 -15.47 -13.42 4.30
CA GLU A 56 -14.07 -13.25 4.72
C GLU A 56 -13.31 -14.57 4.60
N ASP A 57 -13.95 -15.65 5.06
CA ASP A 57 -13.38 -17.00 4.97
C ASP A 57 -13.16 -17.39 3.50
N ASP A 58 -14.07 -17.02 2.59
CA ASP A 58 -13.94 -17.28 1.15
C ASP A 58 -12.72 -16.57 0.52
N LEU A 59 -12.54 -15.27 0.80
CA LEU A 59 -11.43 -14.51 0.21
C LEU A 59 -10.06 -14.96 0.76
N TRP A 60 -9.99 -15.31 2.04
CA TRP A 60 -8.77 -15.84 2.65
C TRP A 60 -8.38 -17.20 2.06
N LEU A 61 -9.35 -18.11 1.87
CA LEU A 61 -9.13 -19.39 1.20
C LEU A 61 -8.63 -19.19 -0.24
N LYS A 62 -9.25 -18.27 -0.98
CA LYS A 62 -8.80 -17.91 -2.33
C LYS A 62 -7.34 -17.43 -2.34
N MET A 63 -6.93 -16.58 -1.40
CA MET A 63 -5.54 -16.14 -1.30
C MET A 63 -4.57 -17.30 -1.01
N LYS A 64 -4.99 -18.28 -0.20
CA LYS A 64 -4.18 -19.49 0.04
C LYS A 64 -4.03 -20.32 -1.23
N ASP A 65 -5.08 -20.43 -2.04
CA ASP A 65 -5.02 -21.15 -3.31
C ASP A 65 -4.17 -20.42 -4.36
N GLU A 66 -4.29 -19.10 -4.44
CA GLU A 66 -3.42 -18.26 -5.27
C GLU A 66 -1.94 -18.42 -4.85
N ALA A 67 -1.65 -18.42 -3.54
CA ALA A 67 -0.30 -18.65 -3.01
C ALA A 67 0.24 -20.04 -3.38
N ARG A 68 -0.58 -21.11 -3.30
CA ARG A 68 -0.17 -22.45 -3.74
C ARG A 68 0.14 -22.49 -5.23
N SER A 69 -0.71 -21.87 -6.05
CA SER A 69 -0.50 -21.80 -7.49
C SER A 69 0.79 -21.05 -7.85
N ASP A 70 1.10 -19.96 -7.14
CA ASP A 70 2.35 -19.22 -7.34
C ASP A 70 3.58 -20.05 -6.96
N ILE A 71 3.50 -20.89 -5.90
CA ILE A 71 4.59 -21.82 -5.53
C ILE A 71 4.81 -22.88 -6.62
N ASP A 72 3.74 -23.43 -7.18
CA ASP A 72 3.83 -24.42 -8.24
C ASP A 72 4.47 -23.83 -9.52
N GLN A 73 4.18 -22.56 -9.81
CA GLN A 73 4.75 -21.82 -10.93
C GLN A 73 6.19 -21.37 -10.68
N GLU A 74 6.51 -20.94 -9.45
CA GLU A 74 7.81 -20.41 -9.06
C GLU A 74 8.29 -20.98 -7.71
N PRO A 75 8.88 -22.20 -7.71
CA PRO A 75 9.27 -22.90 -6.48
C PRO A 75 10.32 -22.17 -5.63
N ILE A 76 11.11 -21.24 -6.19
CA ILE A 76 12.09 -20.46 -5.40
C ILE A 76 11.39 -19.58 -4.34
N LEU A 77 10.12 -19.23 -4.55
CA LEU A 77 9.32 -18.42 -3.64
C LEU A 77 8.54 -19.26 -2.61
N SER A 78 8.71 -20.58 -2.59
CA SER A 78 8.03 -21.50 -1.65
C SER A 78 8.08 -21.02 -0.20
N THR A 79 9.27 -20.73 0.31
CA THR A 79 9.44 -20.27 1.70
C THR A 79 8.74 -18.92 1.93
N TYR A 80 8.78 -18.01 0.96
CA TYR A 80 8.15 -16.71 1.06
C TYR A 80 6.62 -16.82 1.21
N TYR A 81 5.96 -17.58 0.33
CA TYR A 81 4.51 -17.78 0.39
C TYR A 81 4.08 -18.62 1.60
N ILE A 82 4.86 -19.64 1.97
CA ILE A 82 4.55 -20.45 3.17
C ILE A 82 4.57 -19.57 4.42
N THR A 83 5.65 -18.81 4.61
CA THR A 83 5.82 -17.99 5.82
C THR A 83 4.93 -16.75 5.85
N SER A 84 4.52 -16.22 4.70
CA SER A 84 3.69 -15.00 4.63
C SER A 84 2.18 -15.28 4.58
N ILE A 85 1.77 -16.45 4.09
CA ILE A 85 0.35 -16.79 3.85
C ILE A 85 -0.03 -18.16 4.42
N LEU A 86 0.59 -19.25 3.93
CA LEU A 86 0.07 -20.60 4.16
C LEU A 86 0.22 -21.10 5.60
N ALA A 87 1.23 -20.60 6.33
CA ALA A 87 1.45 -20.95 7.75
C ALA A 87 0.52 -20.21 8.72
N HIS A 88 -0.34 -19.32 8.22
CA HIS A 88 -1.26 -18.54 9.06
C HIS A 88 -2.70 -19.08 8.97
N ASP A 89 -3.38 -19.13 10.11
CA ASP A 89 -4.76 -19.61 10.19
C ASP A 89 -5.80 -18.54 9.82
N SER A 90 -5.39 -17.27 9.77
CA SER A 90 -6.29 -16.15 9.53
C SER A 90 -5.58 -14.97 8.87
N MET A 91 -6.38 -14.09 8.25
CA MET A 91 -5.87 -12.91 7.55
C MET A 91 -5.21 -11.90 8.49
N GLU A 92 -5.72 -11.76 9.71
CA GLU A 92 -5.18 -10.86 10.74
C GLU A 92 -3.76 -11.26 11.12
N ARG A 93 -3.51 -12.55 11.31
CA ARG A 93 -2.19 -13.09 11.65
C ARG A 93 -1.21 -12.89 10.51
N ALA A 94 -1.64 -13.14 9.28
CA ALA A 94 -0.82 -12.92 8.08
C ALA A 94 -0.49 -11.44 7.90
N LEU A 95 -1.48 -10.55 8.09
CA LEU A 95 -1.31 -9.11 7.92
C LEU A 95 -0.40 -8.53 9.00
N ALA A 96 -0.60 -8.92 10.26
CA ALA A 96 0.26 -8.52 11.37
C ALA A 96 1.71 -8.97 11.12
N ASN A 97 1.92 -10.22 10.71
CA ASN A 97 3.25 -10.75 10.41
C ASN A 97 3.91 -9.95 9.28
N HIS A 98 3.22 -9.78 8.16
CA HIS A 98 3.77 -9.09 7.00
C HIS A 98 4.09 -7.62 7.27
N LEU A 99 3.18 -6.87 7.90
CA LEU A 99 3.43 -5.49 8.29
C LEU A 99 4.57 -5.38 9.31
N SER A 100 4.64 -6.30 10.28
CA SER A 100 5.72 -6.30 11.27
C SER A 100 7.09 -6.49 10.61
N MET A 101 7.16 -7.38 9.61
CA MET A 101 8.39 -7.62 8.87
C MET A 101 8.80 -6.41 8.04
N LYS A 102 7.86 -5.82 7.30
CA LYS A 102 8.13 -4.62 6.48
C LYS A 102 8.52 -3.40 7.31
N LEU A 103 7.87 -3.18 8.46
CA LEU A 103 8.05 -1.96 9.26
C LEU A 103 9.14 -2.06 10.33
N SER A 104 9.65 -3.26 10.61
CA SER A 104 10.74 -3.48 11.58
C SER A 104 12.04 -2.76 11.20
N ASN A 105 12.88 -2.52 12.20
CA ASN A 105 14.28 -2.11 12.04
C ASN A 105 15.08 -2.58 13.26
N SER A 106 16.36 -2.20 13.35
CA SER A 106 17.24 -2.59 14.46
C SER A 106 16.76 -2.11 15.84
N SER A 107 16.01 -1.01 15.90
CA SER A 107 15.49 -0.42 17.15
C SER A 107 14.08 -0.91 17.49
N LEU A 108 13.35 -1.44 16.51
CA LEU A 108 11.97 -1.89 16.63
C LEU A 108 11.83 -3.30 16.03
N PRO A 109 12.06 -4.35 16.85
CA PRO A 109 12.02 -5.73 16.38
C PRO A 109 10.66 -6.13 15.83
N SER A 110 10.67 -7.02 14.84
CA SER A 110 9.45 -7.51 14.20
C SER A 110 8.55 -8.28 15.15
N SER A 111 9.10 -9.05 16.10
CA SER A 111 8.29 -9.76 17.10
C SER A 111 7.46 -8.79 17.94
N THR A 112 8.05 -7.68 18.39
CA THR A 112 7.33 -6.64 19.14
C THR A 112 6.25 -5.97 18.30
N LEU A 113 6.53 -5.69 17.03
CA LEU A 113 5.53 -5.15 16.10
C LEU A 113 4.42 -6.16 15.80
N TYR A 114 4.75 -7.44 15.68
CA TYR A 114 3.79 -8.50 15.44
C TYR A 114 2.79 -8.59 16.58
N ASP A 115 3.25 -8.68 17.83
CA ASP A 115 2.38 -8.76 19.01
C ASP A 115 1.49 -7.52 19.12
N LEU A 116 2.06 -6.34 18.84
CA LEU A 116 1.33 -5.08 18.82
C LEU A 116 0.23 -5.06 17.75
N PHE A 117 0.59 -5.38 16.50
CA PHE A 117 -0.33 -5.34 15.36
C PHE A 117 -1.40 -6.41 15.48
N LEU A 118 -1.03 -7.62 15.87
CA LEU A 118 -1.98 -8.70 16.12
C LEU A 118 -2.96 -8.32 17.23
N GLY A 119 -2.46 -7.80 18.36
CA GLY A 119 -3.30 -7.33 19.45
C GLY A 119 -4.35 -6.33 18.97
N VAL A 120 -3.93 -5.31 18.21
CA VAL A 120 -4.85 -4.32 17.61
C VAL A 120 -5.86 -4.98 16.67
N LEU A 121 -5.44 -5.90 15.80
CA LEU A 121 -6.32 -6.53 14.81
C LEU A 121 -7.31 -7.54 15.40
N THR A 122 -6.98 -8.17 16.54
CA THR A 122 -7.83 -9.18 17.19
C THR A 122 -8.73 -8.64 18.30
N GLU A 123 -8.57 -7.37 18.71
CA GLU A 123 -9.51 -6.74 19.64
C GLU A 123 -10.93 -6.76 19.05
N ASP A 124 -11.95 -7.10 19.85
CA ASP A 124 -13.35 -7.24 19.38
C ASP A 124 -13.88 -5.99 18.65
N CYS A 125 -13.39 -4.82 19.05
CA CYS A 125 -13.72 -3.52 18.44
C CYS A 125 -12.92 -3.17 17.17
N SER A 126 -12.15 -4.13 16.64
CA SER A 126 -11.32 -4.01 15.44
C SER A 126 -11.81 -4.86 14.27
N GLN A 127 -12.96 -5.53 14.41
CA GLN A 127 -13.62 -6.26 13.32
C GLN A 127 -13.89 -5.36 12.08
N ASP A 128 -14.03 -4.05 12.30
CA ASP A 128 -14.18 -3.07 11.23
C ASP A 128 -12.89 -2.85 10.42
N ILE A 129 -11.71 -3.07 11.01
CA ILE A 129 -10.43 -2.98 10.28
C ILE A 129 -10.36 -4.10 9.25
N ILE A 130 -10.69 -5.34 9.62
CA ILE A 130 -10.62 -6.48 8.70
C ILE A 130 -11.66 -6.39 7.59
N LYS A 131 -12.87 -5.92 7.89
CA LYS A 131 -13.86 -5.56 6.84
C LYS A 131 -13.31 -4.51 5.87
N ALA A 132 -12.53 -3.54 6.37
CA ALA A 132 -11.89 -2.55 5.52
C ALA A 132 -10.73 -3.13 4.70
N VAL A 133 -9.92 -4.03 5.27
CA VAL A 133 -8.87 -4.77 4.56
C VAL A 133 -9.45 -5.55 3.37
N ILE A 134 -10.55 -6.29 3.59
CA ILE A 134 -11.25 -7.04 2.54
C ILE A 134 -11.79 -6.09 1.47
N ALA A 135 -12.43 -5.00 1.87
CA ALA A 135 -12.94 -4.00 0.92
C ALA A 135 -11.82 -3.35 0.10
N ASP A 136 -10.67 -3.08 0.71
CA ASP A 136 -9.50 -2.50 0.03
C ASP A 136 -8.88 -3.51 -0.95
N LEU A 137 -8.77 -4.80 -0.59
CA LEU A 137 -8.33 -5.87 -1.51
C LEU A 137 -9.24 -5.98 -2.73
N ARG A 138 -10.57 -5.97 -2.52
CA ARG A 138 -11.57 -5.96 -3.60
C ARG A 138 -11.42 -4.72 -4.48
N ALA A 139 -11.30 -3.54 -3.87
CA ALA A 139 -11.13 -2.29 -4.60
C ALA A 139 -9.89 -2.29 -5.49
N VAL A 140 -8.74 -2.78 -5.01
CA VAL A 140 -7.54 -2.91 -5.83
C VAL A 140 -7.78 -3.91 -6.96
N LYS A 141 -8.31 -5.10 -6.66
CA LYS A 141 -8.55 -6.15 -7.66
C LYS A 141 -9.51 -5.72 -8.78
N GLU A 142 -10.52 -4.91 -8.45
CA GLU A 142 -11.53 -4.45 -9.40
C GLU A 142 -11.08 -3.25 -10.24
N ARG A 143 -10.24 -2.37 -9.67
CA ARG A 143 -9.94 -1.05 -10.25
C ARG A 143 -8.54 -0.94 -10.83
N ASP A 144 -7.61 -1.80 -10.40
CA ASP A 144 -6.27 -1.87 -10.97
C ASP A 144 -6.15 -3.06 -11.94
N PRO A 145 -6.07 -2.80 -13.27
CA PRO A 145 -5.87 -3.85 -14.26
C PRO A 145 -4.56 -4.65 -14.08
N ALA A 146 -3.56 -4.08 -13.40
CA ALA A 146 -2.29 -4.76 -13.12
C ALA A 146 -2.39 -5.73 -11.93
N CYS A 147 -3.47 -5.66 -11.13
CA CYS A 147 -3.67 -6.56 -10.00
C CYS A 147 -4.24 -7.91 -10.46
N ILE A 148 -3.35 -8.85 -10.78
CA ILE A 148 -3.75 -10.17 -11.27
C ILE A 148 -4.30 -11.11 -10.18
N SER A 149 -3.92 -10.95 -8.91
CA SER A 149 -4.37 -11.79 -7.79
C SER A 149 -4.49 -11.00 -6.49
N TYR A 150 -5.27 -11.51 -5.53
CA TYR A 150 -5.39 -10.89 -4.21
C TYR A 150 -4.10 -11.04 -3.40
N VAL A 151 -3.44 -12.20 -3.51
CA VAL A 151 -2.19 -12.44 -2.78
C VAL A 151 -1.06 -11.49 -3.21
N HIS A 152 -1.00 -11.10 -4.51
CA HIS A 152 -0.02 -10.12 -4.98
C HIS A 152 -0.27 -8.73 -4.42
N CYS A 153 -1.53 -8.29 -4.37
CA CYS A 153 -1.89 -7.04 -3.71
C CYS A 153 -1.48 -7.08 -2.24
N PHE A 154 -1.91 -8.13 -1.53
CA PHE A 154 -1.67 -8.28 -0.10
C PHE A 154 -0.17 -8.26 0.26
N LEU A 155 0.68 -8.90 -0.55
CA LEU A 155 2.10 -9.00 -0.24
C LEU A 155 2.94 -7.84 -0.79
N ASN A 156 2.58 -7.27 -1.93
CA ASN A 156 3.51 -6.41 -2.68
C ASN A 156 3.03 -4.96 -2.84
N PHE A 157 1.74 -4.66 -2.68
CA PHE A 157 1.21 -3.34 -3.01
C PHE A 157 1.37 -2.40 -1.83
N LYS A 158 2.39 -1.56 -1.89
CA LYS A 158 2.74 -0.64 -0.79
C LYS A 158 1.63 0.34 -0.42
N GLY A 159 0.80 0.75 -1.38
CA GLY A 159 -0.36 1.61 -1.10
C GLY A 159 -1.40 0.91 -0.24
N PHE A 160 -1.71 -0.35 -0.55
CA PHE A 160 -2.56 -1.21 0.27
C PHE A 160 -1.96 -1.38 1.68
N LEU A 161 -0.67 -1.76 1.77
CA LEU A 161 0.01 -1.97 3.06
C LEU A 161 0.07 -0.71 3.92
N ALA A 162 0.34 0.45 3.31
CA ALA A 162 0.34 1.73 4.01
C ALA A 162 -1.04 2.09 4.56
N CYS A 163 -2.11 1.84 3.80
CA CYS A 163 -3.48 2.03 4.26
C CYS A 163 -3.79 1.15 5.49
N GLN A 164 -3.40 -0.12 5.48
CA GLN A 164 -3.67 -1.03 6.60
C GLN A 164 -2.84 -0.66 7.85
N ALA A 165 -1.57 -0.30 7.66
CA ALA A 165 -0.73 0.20 8.75
C ALA A 165 -1.28 1.50 9.36
N HIS A 166 -1.83 2.40 8.53
CA HIS A 166 -2.53 3.60 9.01
C HIS A 166 -3.73 3.24 9.88
N ARG A 167 -4.56 2.24 9.53
CA ARG A 167 -5.71 1.84 10.37
C ARG A 167 -5.28 1.39 11.77
N ILE A 168 -4.18 0.63 11.86
CA ILE A 168 -3.58 0.25 13.14
C ILE A 168 -3.09 1.49 13.91
N ALA A 169 -2.35 2.38 13.24
CA ALA A 169 -1.87 3.62 13.84
C ALA A 169 -3.02 4.53 14.32
N HIS A 170 -4.10 4.63 13.54
CA HIS A 170 -5.30 5.40 13.87
C HIS A 170 -6.00 4.86 15.11
N LYS A 171 -6.08 3.53 15.26
CA LYS A 171 -6.63 2.88 16.46
C LYS A 171 -5.78 3.20 17.69
N LEU A 172 -4.46 3.08 17.58
CA LEU A 172 -3.52 3.43 18.65
C LEU A 172 -3.62 4.91 19.02
N TRP A 173 -3.72 5.80 18.03
CA TRP A 173 -3.91 7.23 18.22
C TRP A 173 -5.19 7.54 19.00
N SER A 174 -6.30 6.91 18.60
CA SER A 174 -7.62 7.08 19.22
C SER A 174 -7.67 6.53 20.66
N ASN A 175 -6.85 5.52 20.96
CA ASN A 175 -6.68 4.96 22.31
C ASN A 175 -5.65 5.74 23.16
N GLY A 176 -5.21 6.93 22.72
CA GLY A 176 -4.27 7.78 23.46
C GLY A 176 -2.79 7.36 23.35
N ARG A 177 -2.47 6.29 22.61
CA ARG A 177 -1.08 5.84 22.36
C ARG A 177 -0.44 6.60 21.20
N GLN A 178 -0.48 7.92 21.27
CA GLN A 178 -0.13 8.82 20.17
C GLN A 178 1.34 8.71 19.74
N ILE A 179 2.28 8.60 20.68
CA ILE A 179 3.72 8.48 20.39
C ILE A 179 3.99 7.24 19.53
N LEU A 180 3.33 6.12 19.84
CA LEU A 180 3.47 4.88 19.10
C LEU A 180 2.84 4.97 17.70
N ALA A 181 1.68 5.62 17.60
CA ALA A 181 1.04 5.87 16.32
C ALA A 181 1.91 6.74 15.39
N LEU A 182 2.55 7.78 15.93
CA LEU A 182 3.51 8.62 15.19
C LEU A 182 4.76 7.83 14.78
N LEU A 183 5.27 6.94 15.64
CA LEU A 183 6.37 6.07 15.27
C LEU A 183 5.99 5.18 14.07
N ILE A 184 4.80 4.58 14.09
CA ILE A 184 4.31 3.75 12.98
C ILE A 184 4.14 4.58 11.71
N GLN A 185 3.55 5.78 11.78
CA GLN A 185 3.46 6.71 10.65
C GLN A 185 4.84 6.96 10.02
N ASN A 186 5.86 7.28 10.84
CA ASN A 186 7.21 7.53 10.33
C ASN A 186 7.78 6.29 9.61
N ARG A 187 7.62 5.09 10.19
CA ARG A 187 8.06 3.84 9.54
C ARG A 187 7.33 3.57 8.22
N VAL A 188 6.03 3.85 8.16
CA VAL A 188 5.23 3.73 6.92
C VAL A 188 5.74 4.71 5.87
N SER A 189 6.05 5.95 6.25
CA SER A 189 6.65 6.94 5.35
C SER A 189 8.02 6.49 4.83
N GLU A 190 8.90 5.98 5.68
CA GLU A 190 10.23 5.53 5.29
C GLU A 190 10.20 4.30 4.36
N VAL A 191 9.34 3.32 4.64
CA VAL A 191 9.32 2.03 3.93
C VAL A 191 8.44 2.07 2.68
N PHE A 192 7.29 2.74 2.74
CA PHE A 192 6.31 2.75 1.65
C PHE A 192 6.27 4.07 0.88
N ALA A 193 6.96 5.11 1.36
CA ALA A 193 6.89 6.48 0.83
C ALA A 193 5.46 7.04 0.84
N VAL A 194 4.72 6.75 1.91
CA VAL A 194 3.36 7.22 2.15
C VAL A 194 3.29 7.83 3.54
N ASP A 195 2.91 9.10 3.63
CA ASP A 195 2.80 9.81 4.91
C ASP A 195 1.33 10.13 5.21
N ILE A 196 0.72 9.33 6.07
CA ILE A 196 -0.66 9.54 6.53
C ILE A 196 -0.63 9.76 8.03
N HIS A 197 -1.01 10.95 8.46
CA HIS A 197 -1.06 11.25 9.89
C HIS A 197 -2.09 10.36 10.60
N PRO A 198 -1.79 9.75 11.75
CA PRO A 198 -2.69 8.83 12.44
C PRO A 198 -4.04 9.43 12.83
N GLY A 199 -4.12 10.75 13.00
CA GLY A 199 -5.39 11.47 13.21
C GLY A 199 -6.35 11.50 12.01
N ALA A 200 -5.85 11.24 10.79
CA ALA A 200 -6.67 11.26 9.57
C ALA A 200 -7.69 10.12 9.58
N LYS A 201 -8.91 10.42 9.12
CA LYS A 201 -10.00 9.43 9.04
C LYS A 201 -10.13 8.92 7.62
N ILE A 202 -10.04 7.61 7.44
CA ILE A 202 -10.09 6.97 6.13
C ILE A 202 -11.16 5.87 6.13
N GLY A 203 -12.07 5.94 5.16
CA GLY A 203 -13.10 4.94 4.89
C GLY A 203 -12.51 3.63 4.37
N LYS A 204 -13.33 2.84 3.66
CA LYS A 204 -12.95 1.52 3.11
C LYS A 204 -13.17 1.44 1.60
N GLY A 205 -12.57 0.43 0.96
CA GLY A 205 -12.56 0.33 -0.49
C GLY A 205 -11.62 1.35 -1.12
N ILE A 206 -10.50 1.62 -0.46
CA ILE A 206 -9.51 2.62 -0.87
C ILE A 206 -8.52 2.00 -1.85
N LEU A 207 -8.27 2.69 -2.95
CA LEU A 207 -7.15 2.42 -3.85
C LEU A 207 -6.11 3.53 -3.69
N LEU A 208 -4.93 3.19 -3.16
CA LEU A 208 -3.74 4.03 -3.23
C LEU A 208 -2.83 3.46 -4.32
N ASP A 209 -3.03 3.91 -5.55
CA ASP A 209 -2.31 3.36 -6.70
C ASP A 209 -0.93 4.03 -6.86
N HIS A 210 0.10 3.20 -7.01
CA HIS A 210 1.53 3.50 -6.90
C HIS A 210 1.99 4.11 -5.57
N ALA A 211 1.16 4.93 -4.92
CA ALA A 211 1.23 5.50 -3.57
C ALA A 211 2.43 6.37 -3.21
N THR A 212 3.55 6.30 -3.94
CA THR A 212 4.77 7.08 -3.66
C THR A 212 4.46 8.57 -3.55
N GLY A 213 4.87 9.21 -2.46
CA GLY A 213 4.71 10.64 -2.24
C GLY A 213 3.29 11.05 -1.86
N VAL A 214 2.39 10.11 -1.52
CA VAL A 214 1.09 10.46 -0.95
C VAL A 214 1.28 11.06 0.44
N VAL A 215 0.68 12.23 0.68
CA VAL A 215 0.69 12.94 1.96
C VAL A 215 -0.73 13.25 2.39
N VAL A 216 -1.12 12.84 3.58
CA VAL A 216 -2.46 13.07 4.15
C VAL A 216 -2.34 13.62 5.57
N GLY A 217 -2.78 14.86 5.75
CA GLY A 217 -2.63 15.55 7.02
C GLY A 217 -3.65 15.17 8.09
N GLU A 218 -3.36 15.57 9.33
CA GLU A 218 -4.03 15.17 10.57
C GLU A 218 -5.56 15.23 10.55
N THR A 219 -6.15 16.29 9.99
CA THR A 219 -7.60 16.55 10.07
C THR A 219 -8.32 16.19 8.77
N ALA A 220 -7.64 15.45 7.88
CA ALA A 220 -8.22 15.02 6.63
C ALA A 220 -9.28 13.94 6.90
N VAL A 221 -10.32 13.95 6.08
CA VAL A 221 -11.32 12.88 6.04
C VAL A 221 -11.38 12.37 4.61
N ILE A 222 -11.28 11.06 4.45
CA ILE A 222 -11.42 10.36 3.18
C ILE A 222 -12.58 9.39 3.31
N GLY A 223 -13.57 9.53 2.44
CA GLY A 223 -14.75 8.66 2.35
C GLY A 223 -14.43 7.25 1.87
N ASN A 224 -15.47 6.52 1.49
CA ASN A 224 -15.38 5.16 0.97
C ASN A 224 -15.19 5.17 -0.55
N ASN A 225 -14.63 4.08 -1.07
CA ASN A 225 -14.49 3.88 -2.52
C ASN A 225 -13.70 4.98 -3.23
N VAL A 226 -12.72 5.59 -2.54
CA VAL A 226 -11.88 6.64 -3.11
C VAL A 226 -10.66 6.02 -3.78
N SER A 227 -10.25 6.57 -4.92
CA SER A 227 -9.03 6.18 -5.64
C SER A 227 -8.07 7.37 -5.71
N ILE A 228 -6.85 7.18 -5.21
CA ILE A 228 -5.82 8.22 -5.09
C ILE A 228 -4.54 7.70 -5.75
N LEU A 229 -3.99 8.51 -6.64
CA LEU A 229 -2.78 8.19 -7.39
C LEU A 229 -1.53 8.69 -6.63
N HIS A 230 -0.35 8.37 -7.14
CA HIS A 230 0.92 8.80 -6.55
C HIS A 230 1.05 10.34 -6.46
N ASN A 231 1.90 10.78 -5.53
CA ASN A 231 2.29 12.18 -5.31
C ASN A 231 1.10 13.12 -5.03
N VAL A 232 0.00 12.59 -4.49
CA VAL A 232 -1.15 13.37 -4.07
C VAL A 232 -0.93 13.93 -2.67
N THR A 233 -1.20 15.23 -2.49
CA THR A 233 -1.15 15.90 -1.19
C THR A 233 -2.56 16.33 -0.76
N LEU A 234 -3.02 15.84 0.39
CA LEU A 234 -4.20 16.32 1.13
C LEU A 234 -3.71 17.12 2.34
N GLY A 235 -3.30 18.36 2.07
CA GLY A 235 -2.47 19.17 2.97
C GLY A 235 -3.18 20.39 3.55
N GLY A 236 -2.52 21.02 4.52
CA GLY A 236 -2.93 22.33 5.05
C GLY A 236 -2.38 23.49 4.21
N THR A 237 -2.90 24.69 4.42
CA THR A 237 -2.37 25.93 3.81
C THR A 237 -1.28 26.61 4.64
N GLY A 238 -1.00 26.11 5.84
CA GLY A 238 -0.01 26.68 6.79
C GLY A 238 -0.49 27.92 7.57
N LYS A 239 -1.70 28.44 7.31
CA LYS A 239 -2.20 29.68 7.94
C LYS A 239 -3.23 29.48 9.06
N ILE A 240 -3.80 28.27 9.17
CA ILE A 240 -4.97 28.00 10.01
C ILE A 240 -4.66 26.82 10.94
N SER A 241 -4.90 27.01 12.23
CA SER A 241 -4.89 25.95 13.25
C SER A 241 -6.27 25.29 13.37
N GLY A 242 -6.32 24.05 13.86
CA GLY A 242 -7.56 23.27 13.96
C GLY A 242 -7.86 22.49 12.69
N ASP A 243 -9.14 22.44 12.29
CA ASP A 243 -9.55 21.71 11.09
C ASP A 243 -9.12 22.42 9.80
N ARG A 244 -8.05 21.90 9.19
CA ARG A 244 -7.25 22.59 8.17
C ARG A 244 -6.92 21.75 6.93
N HIS A 245 -7.42 20.53 6.86
CA HIS A 245 -7.14 19.58 5.78
C HIS A 245 -8.41 19.18 5.01
N PRO A 246 -8.29 18.63 3.79
CA PRO A 246 -9.43 18.36 2.93
C PRO A 246 -10.43 17.33 3.48
N LYS A 247 -11.67 17.42 2.98
CA LYS A 247 -12.74 16.44 3.18
C LYS A 247 -13.09 15.84 1.83
N ILE A 248 -12.71 14.59 1.61
CA ILE A 248 -12.90 13.85 0.36
C ILE A 248 -14.12 12.95 0.53
N GLY A 249 -15.14 13.17 -0.29
CA GLY A 249 -16.36 12.39 -0.33
C GLY A 249 -16.19 11.00 -0.93
N ASP A 250 -17.26 10.23 -0.90
CA ASP A 250 -17.28 8.85 -1.39
C ASP A 250 -17.13 8.80 -2.92
N GLY A 251 -16.41 7.81 -3.45
CA GLY A 251 -16.32 7.61 -4.90
C GLY A 251 -15.46 8.62 -5.66
N VAL A 252 -14.68 9.45 -4.94
CA VAL A 252 -13.81 10.47 -5.57
C VAL A 252 -12.58 9.82 -6.22
N LEU A 253 -12.22 10.30 -7.41
CA LEU A 253 -10.94 10.00 -8.07
C LEU A 253 -10.01 11.20 -7.98
N ILE A 254 -8.80 11.00 -7.46
CA ILE A 254 -7.76 12.04 -7.39
C ILE A 254 -6.56 11.63 -8.23
N GLY A 255 -6.37 12.30 -9.37
CA GLY A 255 -5.28 12.03 -10.30
C GLY A 255 -3.89 12.33 -9.74
N ALA A 256 -2.87 11.76 -10.39
CA ALA A 256 -1.48 11.81 -9.94
C ALA A 256 -0.95 13.24 -9.76
N GLY A 257 -0.12 13.47 -8.75
CA GLY A 257 0.54 14.76 -8.53
C GLY A 257 -0.39 15.90 -8.11
N THR A 258 -1.62 15.60 -7.68
CA THR A 258 -2.59 16.61 -7.27
C THR A 258 -2.33 17.14 -5.86
N CYS A 259 -2.48 18.44 -5.66
CA CYS A 259 -2.45 19.08 -4.35
C CYS A 259 -3.82 19.64 -3.99
N VAL A 260 -4.48 19.11 -2.96
CA VAL A 260 -5.69 19.67 -2.37
C VAL A 260 -5.32 20.30 -1.03
N LEU A 261 -5.45 21.62 -0.91
CA LEU A 261 -4.90 22.38 0.21
C LEU A 261 -5.98 23.14 0.99
N GLY A 262 -5.97 22.98 2.31
CA GLY A 262 -6.89 23.62 3.24
C GLY A 262 -8.11 22.77 3.58
N ASN A 263 -9.00 23.31 4.41
CA ASN A 263 -10.27 22.68 4.73
C ASN A 263 -11.27 22.82 3.57
N VAL A 264 -10.95 22.12 2.47
CA VAL A 264 -11.70 22.12 1.22
C VAL A 264 -12.52 20.84 1.13
N ILE A 265 -13.77 20.97 0.68
CA ILE A 265 -14.68 19.84 0.48
C ILE A 265 -14.62 19.42 -1.00
N ILE A 266 -14.29 18.16 -1.24
CA ILE A 266 -14.45 17.49 -2.53
C ILE A 266 -15.63 16.53 -2.36
N GLU A 267 -16.77 16.87 -2.93
CA GLU A 267 -18.00 16.10 -2.73
C GLU A 267 -18.00 14.78 -3.52
N ASP A 268 -18.96 13.92 -3.19
CA ASP A 268 -19.05 12.55 -3.67
C ASP A 268 -19.01 12.43 -5.20
N GLY A 269 -18.27 11.43 -5.67
CA GLY A 269 -18.13 11.10 -7.08
C GLY A 269 -17.43 12.18 -7.91
N ALA A 270 -16.80 13.17 -7.30
CA ALA A 270 -16.01 14.15 -8.03
C ALA A 270 -14.72 13.53 -8.60
N LYS A 271 -14.19 14.15 -9.66
CA LYS A 271 -12.93 13.79 -10.29
C LYS A 271 -11.97 14.96 -10.26
N ILE A 272 -10.75 14.75 -9.77
CA ILE A 272 -9.68 15.74 -9.83
C ILE A 272 -8.64 15.27 -10.84
N GLY A 273 -8.37 16.08 -11.86
CA GLY A 273 -7.37 15.76 -12.87
C GLY A 273 -5.95 15.76 -12.31
N ALA A 274 -5.06 15.00 -12.94
CA ALA A 274 -3.66 14.95 -12.56
C ALA A 274 -3.00 16.34 -12.59
N GLY A 275 -2.04 16.58 -11.68
CA GLY A 275 -1.28 17.82 -11.57
C GLY A 275 -2.09 19.03 -11.08
N SER A 276 -3.32 18.84 -10.61
CA SER A 276 -4.18 19.97 -10.24
C SER A 276 -3.84 20.54 -8.86
N VAL A 277 -4.09 21.85 -8.67
CA VAL A 277 -4.00 22.51 -7.36
C VAL A 277 -5.37 23.00 -6.95
N VAL A 278 -6.00 22.30 -6.00
CA VAL A 278 -7.38 22.53 -5.58
C VAL A 278 -7.41 23.33 -4.28
N LEU A 279 -7.97 24.54 -4.35
CA LEU A 279 -8.07 25.49 -3.24
C LEU A 279 -9.51 25.82 -2.85
N LYS A 280 -10.50 25.23 -3.56
CA LYS A 280 -11.92 25.54 -3.41
C LYS A 280 -12.75 24.27 -3.52
N LYS A 281 -13.97 24.33 -2.97
CA LYS A 281 -14.93 23.23 -3.01
C LYS A 281 -15.13 22.72 -4.44
N VAL A 282 -15.17 21.40 -4.60
CA VAL A 282 -15.52 20.72 -5.86
C VAL A 282 -16.86 20.01 -5.67
N PRO A 283 -17.92 20.40 -6.41
CA PRO A 283 -19.24 19.80 -6.26
C PRO A 283 -19.32 18.33 -6.69
N ALA A 284 -20.33 17.63 -6.19
CA ALA A 284 -20.51 16.21 -6.41
C ALA A 284 -20.61 15.88 -7.90
N ARG A 285 -19.99 14.77 -8.32
CA ARG A 285 -20.01 14.28 -9.71
C ARG A 285 -19.56 15.33 -10.73
N THR A 286 -18.64 16.22 -10.36
CA THR A 286 -18.03 17.19 -11.29
C THR A 286 -16.53 16.92 -11.42
N THR A 287 -15.93 17.48 -12.48
CA THR A 287 -14.49 17.37 -12.71
C THR A 287 -13.81 18.72 -12.51
N ALA A 288 -12.73 18.74 -11.73
CA ALA A 288 -11.87 19.91 -11.55
C ALA A 288 -10.44 19.63 -12.05
N VAL A 289 -9.87 20.54 -12.84
CA VAL A 289 -8.52 20.41 -13.40
C VAL A 289 -7.75 21.73 -13.37
N GLY A 290 -6.42 21.66 -13.38
CA GLY A 290 -5.52 22.80 -13.58
C GLY A 290 -4.92 23.38 -12.29
N ASN A 291 -4.09 24.42 -12.44
CA ASN A 291 -3.41 25.11 -11.34
C ASN A 291 -3.59 26.64 -11.48
N PRO A 292 -4.49 27.29 -10.72
CA PRO A 292 -5.43 26.69 -9.77
C PRO A 292 -6.58 25.95 -10.47
N ALA A 293 -7.10 24.92 -9.82
CA ALA A 293 -8.12 24.05 -10.39
C ALA A 293 -9.45 24.78 -10.64
N ARG A 294 -10.07 24.51 -11.79
CA ARG A 294 -11.42 25.00 -12.13
C ARG A 294 -12.32 23.86 -12.61
N LEU A 295 -13.62 24.05 -12.46
CA LEU A 295 -14.64 23.11 -12.91
C LEU A 295 -14.73 23.11 -14.43
N LEU A 296 -14.78 21.92 -15.02
CA LEU A 296 -15.09 21.75 -16.43
C LEU A 296 -16.57 22.10 -16.67
N GLY A 297 -16.85 22.89 -17.71
CA GLY A 297 -18.17 23.51 -17.94
C GLY A 297 -18.38 24.85 -17.19
N GLY A 298 -17.37 25.31 -16.45
CA GLY A 298 -17.45 26.56 -15.69
C GLY A 298 -18.23 26.40 -14.38
N LYS A 299 -18.38 27.52 -13.65
CA LYS A 299 -19.03 27.51 -12.33
C LYS A 299 -20.55 27.42 -12.39
N GLU A 300 -21.15 28.02 -13.42
CA GLU A 300 -22.61 28.12 -13.54
C GLU A 300 -23.24 26.85 -14.08
N ASN A 301 -22.52 26.10 -14.94
CA ASN A 301 -23.02 24.87 -15.54
C ASN A 301 -21.95 23.77 -15.60
N PRO A 302 -21.47 23.25 -14.44
CA PRO A 302 -20.43 22.23 -14.43
C PRO A 302 -20.94 20.92 -15.07
N LYS A 303 -20.13 20.32 -15.95
CA LYS A 303 -20.46 19.04 -16.58
C LYS A 303 -20.52 17.94 -15.51
N LYS A 304 -21.66 17.25 -15.43
CA LYS A 304 -21.88 16.15 -14.48
C LYS A 304 -21.38 14.83 -15.05
N LEU A 305 -20.80 14.01 -14.18
CA LEU A 305 -20.32 12.67 -14.48
C LEU A 305 -21.45 11.66 -14.27
N ASP A 306 -21.67 10.79 -15.26
CA ASP A 306 -22.69 9.74 -15.18
C ASP A 306 -22.24 8.54 -14.34
N LYS A 307 -20.94 8.24 -14.36
CA LYS A 307 -20.30 7.13 -13.63
C LYS A 307 -19.51 7.66 -12.44
N ILE A 308 -19.28 6.78 -11.45
CA ILE A 308 -18.41 7.08 -10.30
C ILE A 308 -16.95 6.96 -10.76
N PRO A 309 -16.17 8.06 -10.77
CA PRO A 309 -14.88 8.09 -11.43
C PRO A 309 -13.83 7.21 -10.74
N SER A 310 -13.92 7.02 -9.42
CA SER A 310 -12.98 6.15 -8.69
C SER A 310 -13.11 4.68 -9.06
N LEU A 311 -14.28 4.25 -9.55
CA LEU A 311 -14.54 2.86 -9.96
C LEU A 311 -14.11 2.63 -11.41
N THR A 312 -14.25 3.65 -12.26
CA THR A 312 -13.90 3.52 -13.69
C THR A 312 -12.42 3.79 -13.96
N MET A 313 -11.72 4.46 -13.04
CA MET A 313 -10.32 4.88 -13.19
C MET A 313 -10.06 5.62 -14.52
N ASP A 314 -11.09 6.31 -15.02
CA ASP A 314 -10.97 7.09 -16.25
C ASP A 314 -10.22 8.38 -15.94
N HIS A 315 -9.01 8.50 -16.47
CA HIS A 315 -8.17 9.69 -16.33
C HIS A 315 -8.35 10.71 -17.46
N THR A 316 -9.13 10.38 -18.49
CA THR A 316 -9.26 11.19 -19.71
C THR A 316 -10.34 12.28 -19.58
N TYR A 317 -10.31 13.24 -20.50
CA TYR A 317 -11.42 14.16 -20.72
C TYR A 317 -11.41 14.64 -22.18
N GLU A 318 -12.58 14.83 -22.78
CA GLU A 318 -12.72 15.41 -24.12
C GLU A 318 -12.44 16.91 -24.08
N TRP A 319 -11.27 17.30 -24.59
CA TRP A 319 -10.74 18.67 -24.58
C TRP A 319 -11.71 19.71 -25.15
N SER A 320 -11.85 20.84 -24.46
CA SER A 320 -12.20 22.14 -25.04
C SER A 320 -11.42 23.19 -24.25
N ASP A 321 -10.39 23.73 -24.90
CA ASP A 321 -9.69 25.00 -24.63
C ASP A 321 -9.10 25.27 -23.24
N TYR A 322 -8.60 24.26 -22.53
CA TYR A 322 -7.68 24.49 -21.41
C TYR A 322 -6.22 24.38 -21.88
N VAL A 323 -5.55 25.53 -21.96
CA VAL A 323 -4.08 25.65 -22.10
C VAL A 323 -3.51 25.84 -20.69
N ILE A 324 -2.50 25.03 -20.34
CA ILE A 324 -1.74 25.12 -19.08
C ILE A 324 -0.82 26.34 -19.13
#